data_AF-A0A835Q9S4-F1
#
_entry.id   AF-A0A835Q9S4-F1
#
_cell.length_a   1.000
_cell.length_b   1.000
_cell.length_c   1.000
_cell.angle_alpha   90.00
_cell.angle_beta   90.00
_cell.angle_gamma   90.00
#
_symmetry.space_group_name_H-M   'P 1'
#
loop_
_entity.id
_entity.type
_entity.pdbx_description
1 polymer ?
#
loop_
_entity_poly.entity_id
_entity_poly.type
_entity_poly.pdbx_seq_one_letter_code
_entity_poly.pdbx_strand_id
1 'polypeptide(L)'
;MFILRRLCSFLRRTFRRQPNAPVIIRQSATTTTTDKYSSLPLIRIATFDVAMFSMAPAAPNAAHTFPAPAKIDYPKSILKRNPIFSTSKRRSVSTNLPGEQITVEKSRHLGSAAYRELHQNENGKAPALPELRFVDKRRKSEKSVLQVLLEVGADVFALQNVKAEEEKGMRPLADLADGLGMKYVFAESWAPQFGNAILSKWPVKKSTVLKICDGTVLKVSIQVPSAGEVSLYCTHLDHLNEEWRMKQISAILRSSNGHHILVGCLNALDKTDYSEDRWNDVVKYSEQSGKPRPKTELMRFLKGKRYIDAKDYAGECEAVVVIPKGQDVQGTCKYGTRLDYILASPNSPYMFIPGSYGVMSSKGTSDHHVVKVDIVINNTIENSYRKRNPEKKVVKMDSRSTKGIWKIH
;
A
#
# COMPACT_ATOMS: atom_id res chain seq x y z
N MET A 1 29.77 41.95 -71.65
CA MET A 1 30.56 40.71 -71.80
C MET A 1 30.44 39.93 -70.50
N PHE A 2 29.55 38.94 -70.50
CA PHE A 2 29.42 37.77 -69.59
C PHE A 2 29.47 37.95 -68.05
N ILE A 3 28.55 37.46 -67.22
CA ILE A 3 27.14 37.00 -67.28
C ILE A 3 26.66 36.95 -65.81
N LEU A 4 25.46 37.46 -65.56
CA LEU A 4 24.62 37.20 -64.38
C LEU A 4 24.42 35.69 -64.16
N ARG A 5 24.53 35.19 -62.92
CA ARG A 5 23.61 34.18 -62.33
C ARG A 5 24.08 33.74 -60.94
N ARG A 6 23.36 34.15 -59.89
CA ARG A 6 22.66 33.26 -58.94
C ARG A 6 22.03 34.09 -57.81
N LEU A 7 20.91 34.71 -58.16
CA LEU A 7 19.84 35.03 -57.22
C LEU A 7 19.05 33.73 -56.92
N CYS A 8 18.57 33.62 -55.68
CA CYS A 8 17.36 32.89 -55.28
C CYS A 8 17.22 31.42 -55.68
N SER A 9 17.52 30.50 -54.75
CA SER A 9 16.67 29.32 -54.49
C SER A 9 17.32 28.47 -53.41
N PHE A 10 16.77 28.45 -52.20
CA PHE A 10 16.71 27.24 -51.34
C PHE A 10 15.74 27.48 -50.16
N LEU A 11 14.58 28.05 -50.46
CA LEU A 11 13.36 27.89 -49.66
C LEU A 11 12.32 27.24 -50.58
N ARG A 12 12.29 25.91 -50.55
CA ARG A 12 11.18 25.02 -50.95
C ARG A 12 11.63 23.59 -50.66
N ARG A 13 11.55 23.19 -49.39
CA ARG A 13 11.50 21.76 -49.03
C ARG A 13 10.18 21.23 -49.58
N THR A 14 10.25 20.54 -50.70
CA THR A 14 9.13 19.77 -51.24
C THR A 14 8.81 18.64 -50.28
N PHE A 15 7.58 18.60 -49.79
CA PHE A 15 6.99 17.44 -49.14
C PHE A 15 6.95 16.29 -50.16
N ARG A 16 8.00 15.45 -50.18
CA ARG A 16 7.92 14.12 -50.77
C ARG A 16 7.22 13.22 -49.76
N ARG A 17 5.95 12.89 -50.02
CA ARG A 17 5.24 11.80 -49.36
C ARG A 17 6.02 10.51 -49.61
N GLN A 18 6.59 9.92 -48.55
CA GLN A 18 6.97 8.51 -48.59
C GLN A 18 5.69 7.66 -48.62
N PRO A 19 5.63 6.60 -49.45
CA PRO A 19 4.53 5.66 -49.40
C PRO A 19 4.59 4.89 -48.09
N ASN A 20 3.44 4.78 -47.43
CA ASN A 20 3.27 4.08 -46.16
C ASN A 20 3.84 2.64 -46.27
N ALA A 21 4.81 2.32 -45.42
CA ALA A 21 5.14 0.93 -45.14
C ALA A 21 3.90 0.25 -44.55
N PRO A 22 3.55 -0.99 -44.95
CA PRO A 22 2.42 -1.68 -44.38
C PRO A 22 2.68 -1.87 -42.88
N VAL A 23 1.80 -1.30 -42.07
CA VAL A 23 1.71 -1.59 -40.64
C VAL A 23 1.41 -3.07 -40.53
N ILE A 24 2.41 -3.88 -40.17
CA ILE A 24 2.17 -5.22 -39.68
C ILE A 24 1.52 -5.03 -38.31
N ILE A 25 0.19 -5.01 -38.31
CA ILE A 25 -0.61 -5.19 -37.10
C ILE A 25 -0.30 -6.61 -36.63
N ARG A 26 0.67 -6.75 -35.73
CA ARG A 26 0.67 -7.91 -34.83
C ARG A 26 -0.59 -7.74 -33.99
N GLN A 27 -1.65 -8.42 -34.41
CA GLN A 27 -2.79 -8.69 -33.55
C GLN A 27 -2.22 -9.26 -32.25
N SER A 28 -2.21 -8.45 -31.20
CA SER A 28 -2.09 -8.94 -29.84
C SER A 28 -3.26 -9.90 -29.67
N ALA A 29 -2.97 -11.18 -29.51
CA ALA A 29 -3.95 -12.16 -29.10
C ALA A 29 -4.39 -11.81 -27.66
N THR A 30 -5.37 -10.93 -27.53
CA THR A 30 -5.92 -10.48 -26.24
C THR A 30 -7.05 -11.38 -25.74
N THR A 31 -7.13 -12.63 -26.21
CA THR A 31 -8.33 -13.48 -26.01
C THR A 31 -8.06 -14.89 -25.48
N THR A 32 -6.88 -15.18 -24.92
CA THR A 32 -6.59 -16.56 -24.41
C THR A 32 -6.18 -16.67 -22.95
N THR A 33 -5.93 -15.56 -22.23
CA THR A 33 -5.53 -15.63 -20.81
C THR A 33 -6.70 -15.53 -19.83
N THR A 34 -7.81 -14.89 -20.19
CA THR A 34 -8.99 -14.73 -19.31
C THR A 34 -9.79 -16.02 -19.11
N ASP A 35 -9.84 -16.90 -20.11
CA ASP A 35 -10.62 -18.14 -20.01
C ASP A 35 -9.98 -19.21 -19.13
N LYS A 36 -8.66 -19.14 -18.88
CA LYS A 36 -7.96 -20.15 -18.06
C LYS A 36 -8.23 -20.00 -16.56
N TYR A 37 -8.68 -18.84 -16.10
CA TYR A 37 -8.86 -18.53 -14.67
C TYR A 37 -10.31 -18.22 -14.28
N SER A 38 -11.23 -18.14 -15.25
CA SER A 38 -12.63 -17.72 -15.03
C SER A 38 -13.43 -18.64 -14.10
N SER A 39 -12.95 -19.88 -13.86
CA SER A 39 -13.59 -20.85 -12.97
C SER A 39 -12.92 -21.01 -11.60
N LEU A 40 -11.75 -20.41 -11.37
CA LEU A 40 -11.05 -20.51 -10.09
C LEU A 40 -11.47 -19.39 -9.15
N PRO A 41 -11.67 -19.65 -7.85
CA PRO A 41 -11.98 -18.59 -6.90
C PRO A 41 -10.83 -17.59 -6.81
N LEU A 42 -11.17 -16.32 -7.03
CA LEU A 42 -10.26 -15.19 -6.91
C LEU A 42 -10.09 -14.82 -5.44
N ILE A 43 -8.86 -14.51 -5.03
CA ILE A 43 -8.55 -14.08 -3.66
C ILE A 43 -7.77 -12.78 -3.75
N ARG A 44 -8.34 -11.69 -3.21
CA ARG A 44 -7.66 -10.40 -3.12
C ARG A 44 -6.85 -10.30 -1.84
N ILE A 45 -5.54 -10.12 -2.00
CA ILE A 45 -4.61 -9.89 -0.89
C ILE A 45 -4.19 -8.43 -0.92
N ALA A 46 -4.16 -7.80 0.25
CA ALA A 46 -3.61 -6.46 0.42
C ALA A 46 -2.64 -6.40 1.59
N THR A 47 -1.63 -5.53 1.47
CA THR A 47 -0.72 -5.20 2.57
C THR A 47 -0.70 -3.69 2.82
N PHE A 48 -0.58 -3.31 4.09
CA PHE A 48 -0.61 -1.91 4.49
C PHE A 48 0.14 -1.67 5.81
N ASP A 49 1.11 -0.76 5.78
CA ASP A 49 1.73 -0.24 6.98
C ASP A 49 0.87 0.89 7.58
N VAL A 50 0.35 0.68 8.78
CA VAL A 50 -0.56 1.63 9.46
C VAL A 50 0.17 2.60 10.39
N ALA A 51 1.51 2.68 10.36
CA ALA A 51 2.41 3.35 11.31
C ALA A 51 2.05 4.76 11.81
N MET A 52 1.17 5.51 11.13
CA MET A 52 0.75 6.84 11.56
C MET A 52 -0.56 6.88 12.35
N PHE A 53 -1.20 5.73 12.62
CA PHE A 53 -2.46 5.67 13.32
C PHE A 53 -2.32 4.95 14.68
N SER A 54 -2.01 5.71 15.73
CA SER A 54 -2.47 5.35 17.09
C SER A 54 -3.97 5.59 17.11
N MET A 55 -4.75 4.56 16.78
CA MET A 55 -6.05 4.74 16.13
C MET A 55 -6.98 5.77 16.78
N ALA A 56 -7.25 6.85 16.04
CA ALA A 56 -8.44 7.66 16.23
C ALA A 56 -9.69 6.76 16.04
N PRO A 57 -10.85 7.09 16.61
CA PRO A 57 -11.95 6.15 16.75
C PRO A 57 -12.28 5.47 15.42
N ALA A 58 -12.31 4.12 15.44
CA ALA A 58 -12.51 3.28 14.25
C ALA A 58 -13.86 3.54 13.56
N ALA A 59 -14.78 4.24 14.22
CA ALA A 59 -16.06 4.70 13.71
C ALA A 59 -16.22 6.23 13.89
N PRO A 60 -16.94 6.92 13.00
CA PRO A 60 -17.44 8.26 13.29
C PRO A 60 -18.39 8.17 14.49
N ASN A 61 -18.12 8.96 15.53
CA ASN A 61 -18.83 8.98 16.81
C ASN A 61 -20.34 8.73 16.68
N ALA A 62 -20.84 7.61 17.22
CA ALA A 62 -22.23 7.55 17.64
C ALA A 62 -22.40 8.54 18.79
N ALA A 63 -23.28 9.52 18.60
CA ALA A 63 -23.58 10.54 19.59
C ALA A 63 -24.17 9.88 20.86
N HIS A 64 -23.32 9.61 21.85
CA HIS A 64 -23.77 9.32 23.19
C HIS A 64 -23.91 10.64 23.95
N THR A 65 -25.15 11.09 24.03
CA THR A 65 -25.60 12.20 24.86
C THR A 65 -25.34 11.85 26.32
N PHE A 66 -24.38 12.51 26.96
CA PHE A 66 -24.26 12.53 28.41
C PHE A 66 -24.38 13.97 28.93
N PRO A 67 -25.06 14.18 30.07
CA PRO A 67 -25.43 15.50 30.55
C PRO A 67 -24.22 16.25 31.12
N ALA A 68 -24.16 17.54 30.83
CA ALA A 68 -23.12 18.44 31.32
C ALA A 68 -23.19 18.64 32.85
N PRO A 69 -22.05 18.72 33.55
CA PRO A 69 -22.01 19.36 34.87
C PRO A 69 -21.31 20.73 34.83
N ALA A 70 -22.07 21.69 35.37
CA ALA A 70 -21.73 22.91 36.11
C ALA A 70 -20.51 23.78 35.74
N LYS A 71 -20.83 25.05 35.45
CA LYS A 71 -19.93 26.21 35.46
C LYS A 71 -19.29 26.42 36.84
N ILE A 72 -17.97 26.61 36.87
CA ILE A 72 -17.29 27.36 37.93
C ILE A 72 -16.36 28.38 37.25
N ASP A 73 -16.36 29.59 37.79
CA ASP A 73 -16.06 30.85 37.11
C ASP A 73 -14.86 31.56 37.78
N TYR A 74 -14.05 32.24 36.95
CA TYR A 74 -13.04 33.31 37.21
C TYR A 74 -11.60 33.00 37.72
N PRO A 75 -10.60 33.91 37.50
CA PRO A 75 -10.48 35.01 36.52
C PRO A 75 -9.13 35.10 35.76
N LYS A 76 -9.10 35.95 34.71
CA LYS A 76 -7.91 36.47 34.01
C LYS A 76 -7.50 37.85 34.54
N SER A 77 -6.19 38.11 34.70
CA SER A 77 -5.58 39.47 34.61
C SER A 77 -4.05 39.33 34.41
N ILE A 78 -3.45 39.77 33.29
CA ILE A 78 -3.05 41.15 32.93
C ILE A 78 -1.94 41.69 33.85
N LEU A 79 -0.70 41.74 33.34
CA LEU A 79 0.09 42.97 33.20
C LEU A 79 1.41 42.72 32.46
N LYS A 80 1.57 43.42 31.34
CA LYS A 80 2.86 43.73 30.69
C LYS A 80 3.59 44.80 31.52
N ARG A 81 4.93 44.72 31.63
CA ARG A 81 5.88 45.84 31.48
C ARG A 81 7.33 45.31 31.31
N ASN A 82 8.00 45.80 30.26
CA ASN A 82 9.39 45.59 29.82
C ASN A 82 10.38 46.53 30.58
N PRO A 83 11.67 46.66 30.19
CA PRO A 83 12.77 45.69 30.02
C PRO A 83 14.07 46.13 30.75
N ILE A 84 15.13 45.31 30.76
CA ILE A 84 16.56 45.71 30.61
C ILE A 84 17.40 44.42 30.33
N PHE A 85 18.24 44.50 29.28
CA PHE A 85 19.44 43.74 28.84
C PHE A 85 20.01 42.61 29.73
N SER A 86 20.64 41.51 29.25
CA SER A 86 21.18 41.11 27.94
C SER A 86 21.44 39.58 27.85
N THR A 87 21.62 39.11 26.60
CA THR A 87 22.46 37.99 26.13
C THR A 87 22.17 36.55 26.57
N SER A 88 21.36 35.85 25.76
CA SER A 88 21.78 34.73 24.89
C SER A 88 20.55 33.84 24.56
N LYS A 89 20.07 33.91 23.32
CA LYS A 89 18.89 33.15 22.87
C LYS A 89 19.32 31.78 22.34
N ARG A 90 19.02 30.72 23.08
CA ARG A 90 18.52 29.46 22.51
C ARG A 90 16.99 29.58 22.37
N ARG A 91 16.47 29.39 21.16
CA ARG A 91 15.06 29.06 20.85
C ARG A 91 15.11 28.24 19.56
N SER A 92 14.75 26.95 19.57
CA SER A 92 13.39 26.43 19.55
C SER A 92 12.51 27.18 18.54
N VAL A 93 12.40 26.66 17.32
CA VAL A 93 11.43 27.12 16.34
C VAL A 93 10.78 25.91 15.70
N SER A 94 9.49 25.75 16.01
CA SER A 94 8.49 25.11 15.18
C SER A 94 8.53 25.73 13.78
N THR A 95 8.93 24.98 12.76
CA THR A 95 8.83 25.43 11.37
C THR A 95 7.48 25.03 10.80
N ASN A 96 6.62 26.04 10.69
CA ASN A 96 5.49 26.04 9.78
C ASN A 96 5.99 25.78 8.35
N LEU A 97 5.35 24.85 7.64
CA LEU A 97 5.52 24.66 6.20
C LEU A 97 5.01 25.89 5.45
N PRO A 98 5.72 26.42 4.44
CA PRO A 98 5.14 27.39 3.52
C PRO A 98 4.30 26.66 2.46
N GLY A 99 3.06 27.12 2.28
CA GLY A 99 2.23 26.75 1.14
C GLY A 99 2.75 27.41 -0.12
N GLU A 100 3.09 26.62 -1.14
CA GLU A 100 3.43 27.14 -2.46
C GLU A 100 2.19 27.71 -3.14
N GLN A 101 2.29 28.99 -3.50
CA GLN A 101 1.38 29.72 -4.34
C GLN A 101 1.61 29.32 -5.80
N ILE A 102 0.56 28.88 -6.48
CA ILE A 102 0.54 28.74 -7.94
C ILE A 102 0.27 30.12 -8.53
N THR A 103 1.27 30.68 -9.21
CA THR A 103 1.14 31.87 -10.05
C THR A 103 0.32 31.54 -11.29
N VAL A 104 -0.85 32.17 -11.42
CA VAL A 104 -1.65 32.20 -12.66
C VAL A 104 -1.51 33.59 -13.26
N GLU A 105 -0.74 33.69 -14.36
CA GLU A 105 -0.63 34.91 -15.15
C GLU A 105 -1.94 35.19 -15.90
N LYS A 106 -2.44 36.42 -15.71
CA LYS A 106 -3.53 37.03 -16.48
C LYS A 106 -2.95 37.62 -17.77
N SER A 107 -3.49 37.24 -18.92
CA SER A 107 -3.55 38.13 -20.09
C SER A 107 -5.01 38.45 -20.40
N ARG A 108 -5.32 39.76 -20.39
CA ARG A 108 -6.58 40.37 -20.82
C ARG A 108 -6.53 40.52 -22.34
N HIS A 109 -7.61 40.22 -23.07
CA HIS A 109 -8.60 41.14 -23.66
C HIS A 109 -9.41 40.28 -24.68
N LEU A 110 -10.68 40.44 -25.04
CA LEU A 110 -11.50 41.62 -25.37
C LEU A 110 -12.97 41.16 -25.64
N GLY A 111 -13.99 41.95 -25.25
CA GLY A 111 -15.39 41.96 -25.77
C GLY A 111 -16.31 40.79 -25.37
N SER A 112 -17.63 40.88 -25.20
CA SER A 112 -18.64 41.94 -25.40
C SER A 112 -19.91 41.52 -24.63
N ALA A 113 -20.68 42.51 -24.18
CA ALA A 113 -21.95 42.36 -23.49
C ALA A 113 -23.11 41.89 -24.41
N ALA A 114 -24.00 41.08 -23.85
CA ALA A 114 -25.38 40.74 -24.27
C ALA A 114 -25.79 39.55 -23.38
N TYR A 115 -26.92 39.43 -22.70
CA TYR A 115 -28.24 40.02 -22.86
C TYR A 115 -28.97 39.83 -21.52
N ARG A 116 -29.84 40.77 -21.15
CA ARG A 116 -30.80 40.64 -20.05
C ARG A 116 -32.02 39.84 -20.51
N GLU A 117 -32.69 39.26 -19.51
CA GLU A 117 -34.15 39.15 -19.35
C GLU A 117 -34.93 38.02 -20.04
N LEU A 118 -36.01 37.65 -19.31
CA LEU A 118 -37.18 36.83 -19.67
C LEU A 118 -37.00 35.30 -19.49
N HIS A 119 -37.82 34.53 -18.76
CA HIS A 119 -39.22 34.66 -18.34
C HIS A 119 -39.48 33.91 -17.03
N GLN A 120 -40.36 34.49 -16.19
CA GLN A 120 -41.24 33.76 -15.28
C GLN A 120 -42.28 32.97 -16.09
N ASN A 121 -42.59 31.73 -15.69
CA ASN A 121 -43.96 31.22 -15.68
C ASN A 121 -44.08 29.93 -14.88
N GLU A 122 -45.30 29.74 -14.39
CA GLU A 122 -45.71 29.00 -13.21
C GLU A 122 -46.05 27.50 -13.43
N ASN A 123 -46.08 26.79 -12.29
CA ASN A 123 -47.03 25.73 -11.92
C ASN A 123 -47.07 24.41 -12.72
N GLY A 124 -46.41 23.38 -12.14
CA GLY A 124 -46.73 21.97 -12.36
C GLY A 124 -46.28 21.12 -11.17
N LYS A 125 -47.23 20.63 -10.37
CA LYS A 125 -47.01 19.78 -9.18
C LYS A 125 -46.49 18.39 -9.57
N ALA A 126 -45.41 17.94 -8.95
CA ALA A 126 -45.03 16.53 -8.85
C ALA A 126 -44.35 16.27 -7.49
N PRO A 127 -44.59 15.12 -6.82
CA PRO A 127 -44.08 14.87 -5.47
C PRO A 127 -42.68 14.23 -5.53
N ALA A 128 -41.69 14.80 -4.84
CA ALA A 128 -40.38 14.19 -4.70
C ALA A 128 -39.76 14.48 -3.32
N LEU A 129 -39.71 13.40 -2.51
CA LEU A 129 -38.69 12.97 -1.53
C LEU A 129 -38.08 13.98 -0.53
N PRO A 130 -37.84 13.59 0.74
CA PRO A 130 -37.39 14.53 1.76
C PRO A 130 -35.97 15.03 1.47
N GLU A 131 -35.84 16.36 1.39
CA GLU A 131 -34.57 17.09 1.35
C GLU A 131 -33.67 16.69 2.52
N LEU A 132 -32.61 15.94 2.22
CA LEU A 132 -31.43 15.84 3.05
C LEU A 132 -30.81 17.23 3.15
N ARG A 133 -31.03 17.88 4.30
CA ARG A 133 -30.45 19.17 4.64
C ARG A 133 -28.94 19.13 4.40
N PHE A 134 -28.50 20.01 3.50
CA PHE A 134 -27.10 20.31 3.23
C PHE A 134 -26.41 20.77 4.52
N VAL A 135 -25.70 19.85 5.18
CA VAL A 135 -24.73 20.19 6.21
C VAL A 135 -23.42 20.54 5.51
N ASP A 136 -23.18 21.84 5.45
CA ASP A 136 -21.89 22.54 5.38
C ASP A 136 -20.67 21.74 4.82
N LYS A 137 -20.48 21.83 3.50
CA LYS A 137 -19.27 21.39 2.80
C LYS A 137 -18.08 22.29 3.19
N ARG A 138 -17.46 22.10 4.36
CA ARG A 138 -16.17 22.75 4.69
C ARG A 138 -15.33 22.13 5.82
N ARG A 139 -15.43 20.81 6.01
CA ARG A 139 -14.34 19.99 6.55
C ARG A 139 -14.13 18.82 5.58
N LYS A 140 -12.97 18.76 4.90
CA LYS A 140 -12.55 17.50 4.24
C LYS A 140 -12.45 16.48 5.37
N SER A 141 -13.43 15.60 5.53
CA SER A 141 -13.29 14.50 6.49
C SER A 141 -12.14 13.65 6.00
N GLU A 142 -11.04 13.63 6.75
CA GLU A 142 -9.96 12.67 6.49
C GLU A 142 -10.57 11.26 6.59
N LYS A 143 -10.29 10.41 5.60
CA LYS A 143 -10.83 9.04 5.59
C LYS A 143 -10.32 8.31 6.82
N SER A 144 -11.13 7.45 7.44
CA SER A 144 -10.61 6.55 8.48
C SER A 144 -9.85 5.38 7.85
N VAL A 145 -8.99 4.70 8.63
CA VAL A 145 -8.35 3.45 8.17
C VAL A 145 -9.39 2.42 7.75
N LEU A 146 -10.49 2.29 8.50
CA LEU A 146 -11.60 1.40 8.13
C LEU A 146 -12.17 1.73 6.75
N GLN A 147 -12.41 3.02 6.43
CA GLN A 147 -12.89 3.43 5.12
C GLN A 147 -11.89 3.10 4.01
N VAL A 148 -10.60 3.35 4.24
CA VAL A 148 -9.53 3.00 3.27
C VAL A 148 -9.54 1.49 3.00
N LEU A 149 -9.62 0.65 4.04
CA LEU A 149 -9.63 -0.81 3.87
C LEU A 149 -10.93 -1.33 3.24
N LEU A 150 -12.09 -0.75 3.56
CA LEU A 150 -13.36 -1.07 2.89
C LEU A 150 -13.31 -0.74 1.39
N GLU A 151 -12.73 0.40 1.00
CA GLU A 151 -12.54 0.78 -0.41
C GLU A 151 -11.59 -0.18 -1.15
N VAL A 152 -10.55 -0.69 -0.48
CA VAL A 152 -9.64 -1.69 -1.05
C VAL A 152 -10.38 -3.00 -1.35
N GLY A 153 -11.33 -3.38 -0.49
CA GLY A 153 -12.18 -4.54 -0.67
C GLY A 153 -11.41 -5.86 -0.76
N ALA A 154 -10.31 -6.00 -0.01
CA ALA A 154 -9.54 -7.24 0.01
C ALA A 154 -10.26 -8.36 0.79
N ASP A 155 -9.86 -9.59 0.53
CA ASP A 155 -10.33 -10.77 1.28
C ASP A 155 -9.39 -11.09 2.45
N VAL A 156 -8.12 -10.71 2.32
CA VAL A 156 -7.09 -10.84 3.34
C VAL A 156 -6.26 -9.57 3.38
N PHE A 157 -6.13 -8.97 4.58
CA PHE A 157 -5.22 -7.85 4.84
C PHE A 157 -4.05 -8.30 5.69
N ALA A 158 -2.83 -7.96 5.28
CA ALA A 158 -1.62 -8.07 6.08
C ALA A 158 -1.20 -6.66 6.52
N LEU A 159 -1.33 -6.37 7.81
CA LEU A 159 -1.11 -5.04 8.36
C LEU A 159 0.18 -5.01 9.19
N GLN A 160 0.97 -3.94 9.06
CA GLN A 160 2.21 -3.71 9.81
C GLN A 160 2.06 -2.49 10.73
N ASN A 161 2.82 -2.47 11.84
CA ASN A 161 2.77 -1.40 12.87
C ASN A 161 1.38 -1.16 13.46
N VAL A 162 0.58 -2.22 13.59
CA VAL A 162 -0.78 -2.18 14.13
C VAL A 162 -0.74 -2.02 15.63
N LYS A 163 -1.48 -1.05 16.16
CA LYS A 163 -1.74 -0.93 17.59
C LYS A 163 -2.79 -1.96 18.05
N ALA A 164 -2.48 -2.74 19.08
CA ALA A 164 -3.40 -3.64 19.75
C ALA A 164 -3.08 -3.71 21.25
N GLU A 165 -4.03 -3.28 22.09
CA GLU A 165 -3.87 -3.19 23.53
C GLU A 165 -4.63 -4.34 24.20
N GLU A 166 -3.91 -5.33 24.75
CA GLU A 166 -4.52 -6.51 25.40
C GLU A 166 -5.50 -6.13 26.52
N GLU A 167 -5.09 -5.17 27.37
CA GLU A 167 -5.91 -4.64 28.47
C GLU A 167 -7.25 -4.02 28.02
N LYS A 168 -7.34 -3.62 26.75
CA LYS A 168 -8.55 -3.06 26.14
C LYS A 168 -9.21 -4.02 25.17
N GLY A 169 -8.95 -5.32 25.31
CA GLY A 169 -9.53 -6.35 24.45
C GLY A 169 -9.00 -6.29 23.02
N MET A 170 -7.69 -6.05 22.86
CA MET A 170 -7.00 -5.89 21.56
C MET A 170 -7.46 -4.67 20.76
N ARG A 171 -8.15 -3.73 21.38
CA ARG A 171 -8.46 -2.47 20.73
C ARG A 171 -7.19 -1.68 20.44
N PRO A 172 -7.13 -0.94 19.34
CA PRO A 172 -8.24 -0.73 18.38
C PRO A 172 -8.30 -1.74 17.20
N LEU A 173 -7.42 -2.76 17.17
CA LEU A 173 -7.41 -3.80 16.12
C LEU A 173 -8.72 -4.60 16.09
N ALA A 174 -9.26 -4.95 17.26
CA ALA A 174 -10.54 -5.66 17.34
C ALA A 174 -11.67 -4.87 16.66
N ASP A 175 -11.80 -3.56 16.95
CA ASP A 175 -12.84 -2.72 16.35
C ASP A 175 -12.67 -2.60 14.82
N LEU A 176 -11.42 -2.54 14.34
CA LEU A 176 -11.13 -2.53 12.90
C LEU A 176 -11.54 -3.85 12.22
N ALA A 177 -11.25 -4.99 12.85
CA ALA A 177 -11.60 -6.30 12.34
C ALA A 177 -13.12 -6.50 12.32
N ASP A 178 -13.82 -6.08 13.38
CA ASP A 178 -15.29 -6.11 13.47
C ASP A 178 -15.93 -5.22 12.40
N GLY A 179 -15.41 -3.99 12.21
CA GLY A 179 -15.88 -3.07 11.17
C GLY A 179 -15.71 -3.60 9.74
N LEU A 180 -14.73 -4.47 9.51
CA LEU A 180 -14.51 -5.16 8.23
C LEU A 180 -15.26 -6.49 8.13
N GLY A 181 -15.88 -6.97 9.22
CA GLY A 181 -16.48 -8.30 9.29
C GLY A 181 -15.45 -9.43 9.14
N MET A 182 -14.23 -9.23 9.62
CA MET A 182 -13.11 -10.15 9.46
C MET A 182 -12.61 -10.72 10.79
N LYS A 183 -12.05 -11.92 10.72
CA LYS A 183 -11.28 -12.51 11.82
C LYS A 183 -9.84 -12.00 11.75
N TYR A 184 -9.14 -11.95 12.87
CA TYR A 184 -7.75 -11.51 12.87
C TYR A 184 -6.83 -12.41 13.70
N VAL A 185 -5.54 -12.34 13.38
CA VAL A 185 -4.44 -12.82 14.21
C VAL A 185 -3.45 -11.68 14.37
N PHE A 186 -2.91 -11.52 15.58
CA PHE A 186 -1.94 -10.50 15.91
C PHE A 186 -0.62 -11.13 16.40
N ALA A 187 0.48 -10.48 16.09
CA ALA A 187 1.80 -10.79 16.61
C ALA A 187 2.48 -9.49 17.04
N GLU A 188 2.65 -9.31 18.34
CA GLU A 188 3.35 -8.17 18.91
C GLU A 188 4.79 -8.09 18.37
N SER A 189 5.28 -6.88 18.14
CA SER A 189 6.65 -6.59 17.70
C SER A 189 7.60 -6.48 18.90
N TRP A 190 8.71 -5.75 18.76
CA TRP A 190 9.57 -5.36 19.88
C TRP A 190 8.97 -4.18 20.66
N ALA A 191 8.15 -3.36 20.00
CA ALA A 191 7.46 -2.24 20.63
C ALA A 191 6.16 -2.76 21.26
N PRO A 192 5.98 -2.63 22.58
CA PRO A 192 4.78 -3.10 23.26
C PRO A 192 3.52 -2.51 22.63
N GLN A 193 2.47 -3.32 22.52
CA GLN A 193 1.17 -2.96 21.92
C GLN A 193 1.22 -2.66 20.41
N PHE A 194 2.36 -2.77 19.74
CA PHE A 194 2.48 -2.61 18.29
C PHE A 194 2.94 -3.90 17.64
N GLY A 195 2.43 -4.24 16.47
CA GLY A 195 2.76 -5.50 15.84
C GLY A 195 2.28 -5.67 14.40
N ASN A 196 2.35 -6.91 13.94
CA ASN A 196 1.81 -7.32 12.65
C ASN A 196 0.47 -8.01 12.88
N ALA A 197 -0.51 -7.71 12.03
CA ALA A 197 -1.81 -8.38 12.03
C ALA A 197 -2.11 -8.98 10.66
N ILE A 198 -2.86 -10.08 10.65
CA ILE A 198 -3.52 -10.58 9.44
C ILE A 198 -5.01 -10.64 9.72
N LEU A 199 -5.79 -9.93 8.90
CA LEU A 199 -7.26 -9.97 8.91
C LEU A 199 -7.73 -10.80 7.72
N SER A 200 -8.77 -11.62 7.90
CA SER A 200 -9.31 -12.48 6.84
C SER A 200 -10.82 -12.64 6.96
N LYS A 201 -11.49 -12.68 5.79
CA LYS A 201 -12.89 -13.11 5.68
C LYS A 201 -13.11 -14.56 6.10
N TRP A 202 -12.07 -15.40 6.05
CA TRP A 202 -12.17 -16.83 6.34
C TRP A 202 -11.44 -17.20 7.64
N PRO A 203 -11.78 -18.36 8.24
CA PRO A 203 -11.09 -18.85 9.42
C PRO A 203 -9.60 -19.09 9.16
N VAL A 204 -8.77 -18.63 10.09
CA VAL A 204 -7.34 -18.98 10.13
C VAL A 204 -7.19 -20.40 10.67
N LYS A 205 -6.56 -21.28 9.88
CA LYS A 205 -6.33 -22.69 10.23
C LYS A 205 -5.14 -22.85 11.16
N LYS A 206 -4.07 -22.08 10.89
CA LYS A 206 -2.85 -22.09 11.70
C LYS A 206 -2.21 -20.71 11.68
N SER A 207 -1.73 -20.28 12.84
CA SER A 207 -0.84 -19.13 12.97
C SER A 207 0.46 -19.54 13.64
N THR A 208 1.55 -18.87 13.31
CA THR A 208 2.85 -19.06 13.94
C THR A 208 3.58 -17.72 13.95
N VAL A 209 3.98 -17.29 15.15
CA VAL A 209 4.79 -16.10 15.33
C VAL A 209 6.25 -16.52 15.35
N LEU A 210 7.06 -15.89 14.50
CA LEU A 210 8.50 -16.07 14.48
C LEU A 210 9.18 -14.76 14.88
N LYS A 211 9.83 -14.77 16.03
CA LYS A 211 10.70 -13.68 16.48
C LYS A 211 12.06 -13.83 15.80
N ILE A 212 12.52 -12.79 15.11
CA ILE A 212 13.76 -12.80 14.33
C ILE A 212 14.56 -11.55 14.66
N CYS A 213 15.58 -11.69 15.50
CA CYS A 213 16.27 -10.53 16.07
C CYS A 213 15.23 -9.61 16.73
N ASP A 214 15.25 -8.31 16.42
CA ASP A 214 14.25 -7.34 16.91
C ASP A 214 12.98 -7.28 16.04
N GLY A 215 12.91 -8.10 14.98
CA GLY A 215 11.77 -8.20 14.08
C GLY A 215 10.78 -9.29 14.49
N THR A 216 9.54 -9.19 14.00
CA THR A 216 8.51 -10.22 14.17
C THR A 216 7.89 -10.55 12.81
N VAL A 217 7.67 -11.84 12.57
CA VAL A 217 7.02 -12.35 11.36
C VAL A 217 5.81 -13.17 11.76
N LEU A 218 4.66 -12.79 11.21
CA LEU A 218 3.40 -13.50 11.42
C LEU A 218 3.13 -14.41 10.21
N LYS A 219 3.25 -15.72 10.43
CA LYS A 219 2.94 -16.74 9.43
C LYS A 219 1.54 -17.26 9.67
N VAL A 220 0.68 -17.19 8.67
CA VAL A 220 -0.71 -17.63 8.76
C VAL A 220 -1.05 -18.53 7.59
N SER A 221 -1.82 -19.58 7.86
CA SER A 221 -2.47 -20.43 6.88
C SER A 221 -3.98 -20.23 6.97
N ILE A 222 -4.60 -19.91 5.83
CA ILE A 222 -6.02 -19.60 5.69
C ILE A 222 -6.64 -20.64 4.77
N GLN A 223 -7.72 -21.27 5.22
CA GLN A 223 -8.52 -22.16 4.38
C GLN A 223 -9.53 -21.33 3.60
N VAL A 224 -9.32 -21.22 2.29
CA VAL A 224 -10.25 -20.52 1.40
C VAL A 224 -11.25 -21.53 0.83
N PRO A 225 -12.57 -21.30 0.97
CA PRO A 225 -13.59 -22.15 0.39
C PRO A 225 -13.40 -22.32 -1.11
N SER A 226 -13.45 -23.58 -1.57
CA SER A 226 -13.33 -23.96 -2.99
C SER A 226 -12.00 -23.63 -3.69
N ALA A 227 -11.07 -22.91 -3.04
CA ALA A 227 -9.79 -22.52 -3.63
C ALA A 227 -8.61 -23.33 -3.09
N GLY A 228 -8.62 -23.69 -1.80
CA GLY A 228 -7.48 -24.36 -1.15
C GLY A 228 -6.87 -23.55 -0.01
N GLU A 229 -5.60 -23.80 0.30
CA GLU A 229 -4.93 -23.20 1.45
C GLU A 229 -3.93 -22.11 1.03
N VAL A 230 -4.08 -20.90 1.55
CA VAL A 230 -3.13 -19.79 1.34
C VAL A 230 -2.26 -19.61 2.56
N SER A 231 -0.94 -19.64 2.37
CA SER A 231 0.06 -19.32 3.39
C SER A 231 0.60 -17.90 3.19
N LEU A 232 0.35 -16.99 4.14
CA LEU A 232 0.83 -15.60 4.13
C LEU A 232 1.83 -15.35 5.24
N TYR A 233 2.95 -14.71 4.91
CA TYR A 233 3.99 -14.30 5.85
C TYR A 233 4.01 -12.77 5.89
N CYS A 234 3.44 -12.19 6.95
CA CYS A 234 3.40 -10.75 7.17
C CYS A 234 4.63 -10.30 7.96
N THR A 235 5.36 -9.32 7.44
CA THR A 235 6.60 -8.81 8.07
C THR A 235 6.74 -7.30 7.91
N HIS A 236 7.44 -6.69 8.87
CA HIS A 236 7.97 -5.33 8.77
C HIS A 236 9.47 -5.42 9.09
N LEU A 237 10.32 -5.21 8.09
CA LEU A 237 11.77 -5.36 8.26
C LEU A 237 12.41 -4.10 8.81
N ASP A 238 13.66 -4.21 9.28
CA ASP A 238 14.42 -3.09 9.81
C ASP A 238 14.49 -1.91 8.81
N HIS A 239 14.27 -0.68 9.26
CA HIS A 239 14.22 0.50 8.39
C HIS A 239 15.56 1.23 8.26
N LEU A 240 16.54 0.94 9.11
CA LEU A 240 17.81 1.67 9.20
C LEU A 240 19.00 0.90 8.62
N ASN A 241 19.03 -0.42 8.77
CA ASN A 241 20.21 -1.23 8.56
C ASN A 241 19.92 -2.44 7.65
N GLU A 242 20.54 -2.42 6.46
CA GLU A 242 20.41 -3.47 5.45
C GLU A 242 20.93 -4.84 5.94
N GLU A 243 21.98 -4.88 6.76
CA GLU A 243 22.49 -6.15 7.29
C GLU A 243 21.48 -6.82 8.24
N TRP A 244 20.77 -6.02 9.03
CA TRP A 244 19.67 -6.52 9.86
C TRP A 244 18.53 -7.02 8.99
N ARG A 245 18.12 -6.28 7.95
CA ARG A 245 17.14 -6.77 6.97
C ARG A 245 17.57 -8.10 6.33
N MET A 246 18.85 -8.23 5.96
CA MET A 246 19.41 -9.45 5.39
C MET A 246 19.41 -10.64 6.36
N LYS A 247 19.72 -10.42 7.64
CA LYS A 247 19.60 -11.45 8.69
C LYS A 247 18.13 -11.87 8.88
N GLN A 248 17.23 -10.89 8.91
CA GLN A 248 15.80 -11.11 9.08
C GLN A 248 15.23 -11.96 7.94
N ILE A 249 15.41 -11.53 6.69
CA ILE A 249 14.91 -12.27 5.53
C ILE A 249 15.53 -13.66 5.45
N SER A 250 16.83 -13.80 5.73
CA SER A 250 17.49 -15.11 5.74
C SER A 250 16.90 -16.07 6.77
N ALA A 251 16.48 -15.60 7.94
CA ALA A 251 15.81 -16.42 8.94
C ALA A 251 14.35 -16.75 8.57
N ILE A 252 13.64 -15.83 7.90
CA ILE A 252 12.33 -16.10 7.32
C ILE A 252 12.44 -17.28 6.36
N LEU A 253 13.34 -17.19 5.38
CA LEU A 253 13.49 -18.23 4.36
C LEU A 253 13.96 -19.58 4.94
N ARG A 254 14.85 -19.58 5.94
CA ARG A 254 15.31 -20.84 6.60
C ARG A 254 14.21 -21.54 7.39
N SER A 255 13.21 -20.80 7.86
CA SER A 255 12.08 -21.34 8.62
C SER A 255 10.84 -21.57 7.74
N SER A 256 10.96 -21.35 6.44
CA SER A 256 9.91 -21.61 5.46
C SER A 256 9.93 -23.07 5.06
N ASN A 257 8.91 -23.83 5.47
CA ASN A 257 8.82 -25.25 5.12
C ASN A 257 7.96 -25.50 3.86
N GLY A 258 7.49 -24.45 3.19
CA GLY A 258 6.62 -24.58 2.02
C GLY A 258 6.37 -23.30 1.25
N HIS A 259 5.47 -23.43 0.27
CA HIS A 259 5.03 -22.31 -0.54
C HIS A 259 4.28 -21.28 0.31
N HIS A 260 4.59 -20.01 0.09
CA HIS A 260 4.01 -18.89 0.81
C HIS A 260 4.00 -17.63 -0.07
N ILE A 261 3.25 -16.64 0.40
CA ILE A 261 3.26 -15.27 -0.09
C ILE A 261 3.85 -14.41 1.01
N LEU A 262 5.00 -13.79 0.74
CA LEU A 262 5.65 -12.84 1.63
C LEU A 262 5.08 -11.45 1.38
N VAL A 263 4.56 -10.81 2.42
CA VAL A 263 3.87 -9.52 2.32
C VAL A 263 4.33 -8.55 3.40
N GLY A 264 4.37 -7.27 3.06
CA GLY A 264 4.64 -6.19 3.99
C GLY A 264 5.71 -5.20 3.53
N CYS A 265 6.07 -4.31 4.44
CA CYS A 265 7.12 -3.33 4.23
C CYS A 265 8.49 -3.99 4.45
N LEU A 266 9.22 -4.21 3.35
CA LEU A 266 10.55 -4.80 3.36
C LEU A 266 11.66 -3.78 3.65
N ASN A 267 11.31 -2.48 3.67
CA ASN A 267 12.24 -1.36 3.87
C ASN A 267 13.47 -1.41 2.95
N ALA A 268 13.33 -2.03 1.78
CA ALA A 268 14.36 -2.17 0.77
C ALA A 268 13.85 -1.62 -0.56
N LEU A 269 14.74 -1.06 -1.36
CA LEU A 269 14.40 -0.59 -2.70
C LEU A 269 14.83 -1.60 -3.74
N ASP A 270 14.03 -1.74 -4.80
CA ASP A 270 14.43 -2.46 -5.98
C ASP A 270 15.02 -1.50 -7.01
N LYS A 271 16.31 -1.64 -7.33
CA LYS A 271 17.01 -0.73 -8.24
C LYS A 271 16.34 -0.65 -9.62
N THR A 272 15.70 -1.74 -10.07
CA THR A 272 15.06 -1.78 -11.39
C THR A 272 13.81 -0.92 -11.48
N ASP A 273 13.25 -0.48 -10.34
CA ASP A 273 12.07 0.38 -10.33
C ASP A 273 12.38 1.81 -10.78
N TYR A 274 13.66 2.19 -10.80
CA TYR A 274 14.10 3.58 -10.96
C TYR A 274 15.08 3.73 -12.12
N SER A 275 14.90 4.77 -12.93
CA SER A 275 15.94 5.27 -13.81
C SER A 275 17.16 5.73 -13.01
N GLU A 276 18.28 5.93 -13.69
CA GLU A 276 19.50 6.41 -13.04
C GLU A 276 19.30 7.80 -12.39
N ASP A 277 18.67 8.74 -13.12
CA ASP A 277 18.34 10.07 -12.60
C ASP A 277 17.44 10.00 -11.36
N ARG A 278 16.35 9.21 -11.45
CA ARG A 278 15.41 9.08 -10.34
C ARG A 278 16.07 8.46 -9.12
N TRP A 279 16.95 7.47 -9.32
CA TRP A 279 17.72 6.88 -8.23
C TRP A 279 18.65 7.90 -7.57
N ASN A 280 19.33 8.73 -8.37
CA ASN A 280 20.20 9.78 -7.86
C ASN A 280 19.39 10.79 -7.02
N ASP A 281 18.18 11.14 -7.45
CA ASP A 281 17.27 11.97 -6.67
C ASP A 281 16.89 11.33 -5.33
N VAL A 282 16.58 10.03 -5.32
CA VAL A 282 16.25 9.28 -4.09
C VAL A 282 17.45 9.24 -3.13
N VAL A 283 18.66 8.99 -3.64
CA VAL A 283 19.90 9.02 -2.85
C VAL A 283 20.14 10.40 -2.26
N LYS A 284 20.08 11.44 -3.10
CA LYS A 284 20.28 12.84 -2.68
C LYS A 284 19.27 13.25 -1.62
N TYR A 285 18.00 12.91 -1.80
CA TYR A 285 16.96 13.17 -0.81
C TYR A 285 17.26 12.48 0.53
N SER A 286 17.71 11.22 0.51
CA SER A 286 18.07 10.47 1.71
C SER A 286 19.21 11.15 2.47
N GLU A 287 20.28 11.52 1.76
CA GLU A 287 21.46 12.20 2.32
C GLU A 287 21.10 13.57 2.93
N GLN A 288 20.32 14.38 2.19
CA GLN A 288 19.85 15.68 2.67
C GLN A 288 18.93 15.56 3.90
N SER A 289 18.21 14.44 4.02
CA SER A 289 17.33 14.16 5.16
C SER A 289 18.05 13.48 6.34
N GLY A 290 19.38 13.26 6.24
CA GLY A 290 20.16 12.56 7.26
C GLY A 290 19.81 11.07 7.41
N LYS A 291 19.14 10.49 6.41
CA LYS A 291 18.76 9.07 6.39
C LYS A 291 19.88 8.22 5.81
N PRO A 292 19.97 6.92 6.17
CA PRO A 292 20.89 6.00 5.52
C PRO A 292 20.69 6.01 4.00
N ARG A 293 21.79 5.88 3.26
CA ARG A 293 21.72 5.75 1.81
C ARG A 293 20.86 4.51 1.45
N PRO A 294 19.90 4.63 0.51
CA PRO A 294 19.06 3.50 0.14
C PRO A 294 19.88 2.32 -0.37
N LYS A 295 19.41 1.12 -0.06
CA LYS A 295 20.05 -0.16 -0.33
C LYS A 295 19.12 -1.08 -1.13
N THR A 296 19.72 -1.98 -1.90
CA THR A 296 19.02 -2.82 -2.89
C THR A 296 19.40 -4.29 -2.80
N GLU A 297 20.30 -4.62 -1.88
CA GLU A 297 20.88 -5.93 -1.68
C GLU A 297 19.81 -6.98 -1.35
N LEU A 298 18.83 -6.66 -0.51
CA LEU A 298 17.72 -7.55 -0.16
C LEU A 298 16.84 -7.89 -1.36
N MET A 299 16.42 -6.90 -2.15
CA MET A 299 15.57 -7.16 -3.32
C MET A 299 16.32 -7.94 -4.39
N ARG A 300 17.61 -7.63 -4.59
CA ARG A 300 18.49 -8.43 -5.45
C ARG A 300 18.60 -9.88 -4.96
N PHE A 301 18.73 -10.09 -3.66
CA PHE A 301 18.78 -11.43 -3.06
C PHE A 301 17.49 -12.22 -3.30
N LEU A 302 16.31 -11.62 -3.05
CA LEU A 302 15.01 -12.27 -3.27
C LEU A 302 14.76 -12.60 -4.75
N LYS A 303 15.13 -11.70 -5.67
CA LYS A 303 15.10 -11.95 -7.11
C LYS A 303 16.04 -13.10 -7.51
N GLY A 304 17.25 -13.14 -6.95
CA GLY A 304 18.18 -14.25 -7.13
C GLY A 304 17.64 -15.59 -6.63
N LYS A 305 16.75 -15.58 -5.63
CA LYS A 305 15.99 -16.74 -5.15
C LYS A 305 14.72 -17.03 -5.96
N ARG A 306 14.47 -16.28 -7.03
CA ARG A 306 13.32 -16.41 -7.95
C ARG A 306 11.97 -16.20 -7.28
N TYR A 307 11.90 -15.31 -6.29
CA TYR A 307 10.61 -14.79 -5.86
C TYR A 307 9.96 -14.02 -7.00
N ILE A 308 8.65 -14.17 -7.12
CA ILE A 308 7.84 -13.49 -8.14
C ILE A 308 7.24 -12.26 -7.47
N ASP A 309 7.43 -11.09 -8.07
CA ASP A 309 6.91 -9.83 -7.56
C ASP A 309 5.53 -9.54 -8.17
N ALA A 310 4.54 -9.21 -7.34
CA ALA A 310 3.21 -8.85 -7.80
C ALA A 310 3.22 -7.60 -8.70
N LYS A 311 4.24 -6.73 -8.61
CA LYS A 311 4.33 -5.53 -9.45
C LYS A 311 4.32 -5.84 -10.95
N ASP A 312 4.78 -7.03 -11.35
CA ASP A 312 4.86 -7.45 -12.75
C ASP A 312 3.46 -7.78 -13.34
N TYR A 313 2.42 -7.68 -12.51
CA TYR A 313 1.01 -7.94 -12.84
C TYR A 313 0.15 -6.68 -12.67
N ALA A 314 0.77 -5.50 -12.77
CA ALA A 314 0.11 -4.20 -12.63
C ALA A 314 -1.09 -4.02 -13.58
N GLY A 315 -2.17 -3.47 -13.03
CA GLY A 315 -3.32 -2.98 -13.78
C GLY A 315 -3.21 -1.50 -14.12
N GLU A 316 -4.36 -0.89 -14.40
CA GLU A 316 -4.44 0.55 -14.55
C GLU A 316 -4.08 1.26 -13.24
N CYS A 317 -3.23 2.28 -13.34
CA CYS A 317 -2.76 3.02 -12.19
C CYS A 317 -3.87 3.93 -11.65
N GLU A 318 -4.11 3.90 -10.34
CA GLU A 318 -4.96 4.91 -9.71
C GLU A 318 -4.34 6.30 -9.90
N ALA A 319 -5.11 7.23 -10.49
CA ALA A 319 -4.66 8.58 -10.79
C ALA A 319 -4.16 9.38 -9.56
N VAL A 320 -4.55 8.96 -8.35
CA VAL A 320 -4.20 9.64 -7.09
C VAL A 320 -2.78 9.28 -6.63
N VAL A 321 -2.28 8.08 -6.93
CA VAL A 321 -0.91 7.68 -6.61
C VAL A 321 -0.07 7.83 -7.88
N VAL A 322 0.53 9.00 -8.01
CA VAL A 322 1.32 9.39 -9.18
C VAL A 322 2.58 8.51 -9.26
N ILE A 323 2.85 7.95 -10.44
CA ILE A 323 4.16 7.37 -10.76
C ILE A 323 5.15 8.53 -10.93
N PRO A 324 6.18 8.67 -10.08
CA PRO A 324 7.16 9.73 -10.23
C PRO A 324 7.89 9.59 -11.58
N LYS A 325 8.29 10.72 -12.17
CA LYS A 325 9.08 10.71 -13.42
C LYS A 325 10.35 9.88 -13.22
N GLY A 326 10.61 8.96 -14.17
CA GLY A 326 11.76 8.05 -14.10
C GLY A 326 11.54 6.85 -13.18
N GLN A 327 10.29 6.53 -12.83
CA GLN A 327 9.91 5.33 -12.09
C GLN A 327 8.93 4.50 -12.95
N ASP A 328 9.02 3.18 -12.88
CA ASP A 328 8.15 2.26 -13.67
C ASP A 328 6.94 1.73 -12.87
N VAL A 329 6.89 2.01 -11.58
CA VAL A 329 5.90 1.49 -10.63
C VAL A 329 5.39 2.60 -9.70
N GLN A 330 4.15 2.48 -9.23
CA GLN A 330 3.61 3.40 -8.22
C GLN A 330 4.42 3.33 -6.91
N GLY A 331 4.73 4.50 -6.36
CA GLY A 331 5.33 4.58 -5.02
C GLY A 331 4.36 4.12 -3.96
N THR A 332 4.84 3.41 -2.95
CA THR A 332 4.02 2.86 -1.86
C THR A 332 4.16 3.65 -0.57
N CYS A 333 4.97 4.71 -0.55
CA CYS A 333 5.08 5.61 0.60
C CYS A 333 5.12 7.08 0.18
N LYS A 334 5.04 7.98 1.16
CA LYS A 334 4.98 9.45 0.98
C LYS A 334 6.15 10.03 0.18
N TYR A 335 7.25 9.31 0.07
CA TYR A 335 8.45 9.71 -0.69
C TYR A 335 8.39 9.30 -2.17
N GLY A 336 7.32 8.63 -2.58
CA GLY A 336 7.14 8.11 -3.93
C GLY A 336 8.00 6.90 -4.25
N THR A 337 8.70 6.32 -3.27
CA THR A 337 9.46 5.06 -3.43
C THR A 337 8.58 3.85 -3.10
N ARG A 338 8.92 2.69 -3.65
CA ARG A 338 8.27 1.41 -3.33
C ARG A 338 9.03 0.66 -2.23
N LEU A 339 8.36 0.46 -1.10
CA LEU A 339 8.89 -0.24 0.09
C LEU A 339 8.00 -1.43 0.50
N ASP A 340 6.77 -1.46 0.00
CA ASP A 340 5.74 -2.44 0.34
C ASP A 340 5.59 -3.43 -0.81
N TYR A 341 5.69 -4.72 -0.49
CA TYR A 341 5.78 -5.79 -1.47
C TYR A 341 4.77 -6.90 -1.20
N ILE A 342 4.33 -7.56 -2.28
CA ILE A 342 3.63 -8.85 -2.24
C ILE A 342 4.41 -9.78 -3.16
N LEU A 343 5.10 -10.77 -2.57
CA LEU A 343 6.01 -11.66 -3.27
C LEU A 343 5.58 -13.12 -3.12
N ALA A 344 5.41 -13.82 -4.23
CA ALA A 344 5.16 -15.26 -4.19
C ALA A 344 6.49 -16.01 -4.17
N SER A 345 6.59 -16.99 -3.26
CA SER A 345 7.74 -17.90 -3.20
C SER A 345 7.91 -18.69 -4.51
N PRO A 346 9.14 -19.09 -4.86
CA PRO A 346 9.42 -19.79 -6.12
C PRO A 346 8.64 -21.09 -6.24
N ASN A 347 8.19 -21.39 -7.47
CA ASN A 347 7.42 -22.60 -7.82
C ASN A 347 6.13 -22.80 -7.01
N SER A 348 5.60 -21.74 -6.38
CA SER A 348 4.38 -21.82 -5.60
C SER A 348 3.13 -22.02 -6.48
N PRO A 349 2.05 -22.60 -5.92
CA PRO A 349 0.78 -22.70 -6.61
C PRO A 349 0.05 -21.34 -6.69
N TYR A 350 0.56 -20.30 -6.03
CA TYR A 350 -0.06 -18.98 -5.99
C TYR A 350 0.27 -18.22 -7.28
N MET A 351 -0.75 -17.92 -8.07
CA MET A 351 -0.61 -17.22 -9.34
C MET A 351 -1.24 -15.84 -9.25
N PHE A 352 -0.44 -14.79 -9.49
CA PHE A 352 -0.96 -13.44 -9.61
C PHE A 352 -1.78 -13.28 -10.89
N ILE A 353 -2.89 -12.55 -10.80
CA ILE A 353 -3.75 -12.26 -11.93
C ILE A 353 -3.24 -11.01 -12.67
N PRO A 354 -2.96 -11.10 -13.99
CA PRO A 354 -2.55 -9.94 -14.78
C PRO A 354 -3.57 -8.80 -14.68
N GLY A 355 -3.08 -7.59 -14.46
CA GLY A 355 -3.91 -6.40 -14.35
C GLY A 355 -4.57 -6.18 -12.98
N SER A 356 -4.26 -7.02 -11.98
CA SER A 356 -4.88 -6.92 -10.65
C SER A 356 -4.02 -6.21 -9.60
N TYR A 357 -2.70 -6.10 -9.84
CA TYR A 357 -1.85 -5.35 -8.92
C TYR A 357 -2.16 -3.86 -8.98
N GLY A 358 -2.28 -3.22 -7.82
CA GLY A 358 -2.50 -1.79 -7.72
C GLY A 358 -2.09 -1.21 -6.37
N VAL A 359 -1.80 0.09 -6.38
CA VAL A 359 -1.48 0.87 -5.18
C VAL A 359 -2.59 1.88 -4.94
N MET A 360 -3.25 1.77 -3.78
CA MET A 360 -4.39 2.59 -3.40
C MET A 360 -3.99 3.66 -2.39
N SER A 361 -4.38 4.90 -2.66
CA SER A 361 -4.00 6.02 -1.80
C SER A 361 -4.67 5.94 -0.44
N SER A 362 -3.86 6.07 0.60
CA SER A 362 -4.22 6.15 2.01
C SER A 362 -4.09 7.58 2.55
N LYS A 363 -4.00 8.59 1.67
CA LYS A 363 -3.66 9.98 2.05
C LYS A 363 -4.53 10.46 3.21
N GLY A 364 -3.88 10.90 4.28
CA GLY A 364 -4.54 11.33 5.52
C GLY A 364 -4.65 10.23 6.59
N THR A 365 -4.24 8.99 6.30
CA THR A 365 -4.27 7.88 7.29
C THR A 365 -2.89 7.31 7.60
N SER A 366 -2.06 7.10 6.58
CA SER A 366 -0.69 6.60 6.71
C SER A 366 0.24 7.32 5.75
N ASP A 367 1.53 7.28 6.05
CA ASP A 367 2.57 7.66 5.10
C ASP A 367 2.95 6.53 4.15
N HIS A 368 2.38 5.34 4.32
CA HIS A 368 2.39 4.26 3.34
C HIS A 368 1.04 4.19 2.62
N HIS A 369 1.00 3.61 1.43
CA HIS A 369 -0.20 3.34 0.63
C HIS A 369 -0.54 1.84 0.68
N VAL A 370 -1.79 1.49 0.39
CA VAL A 370 -2.21 0.08 0.40
C VAL A 370 -1.79 -0.56 -0.91
N VAL A 371 -1.06 -1.68 -0.84
CA VAL A 371 -0.70 -2.48 -2.01
C VAL A 371 -1.62 -3.68 -2.09
N LYS A 372 -2.23 -3.94 -3.24
CA LYS A 372 -3.12 -5.09 -3.45
C LYS A 372 -2.76 -5.86 -4.72
N VAL A 373 -3.16 -7.13 -4.75
CA VAL A 373 -3.15 -7.98 -5.94
C VAL A 373 -4.16 -9.10 -5.78
N ASP A 374 -4.70 -9.58 -6.90
CA ASP A 374 -5.55 -10.76 -6.91
C ASP A 374 -4.74 -12.02 -7.26
N ILE A 375 -5.05 -13.12 -6.58
CA ILE A 375 -4.44 -14.42 -6.83
C ILE A 375 -5.48 -15.50 -7.12
N VAL A 376 -5.02 -16.56 -7.76
CA VAL A 376 -5.68 -17.87 -7.79
C VAL A 376 -4.70 -18.95 -7.34
N ILE A 377 -5.24 -20.07 -6.86
CA ILE A 377 -4.45 -21.23 -6.45
C ILE A 377 -4.49 -22.26 -7.57
N ASN A 378 -3.31 -22.65 -8.08
CA ASN A 378 -3.18 -23.73 -9.02
C ASN A 378 -3.19 -25.08 -8.30
N ASN A 379 -4.37 -25.70 -8.25
CA ASN A 379 -4.63 -26.96 -7.55
C ASN A 379 -3.74 -28.13 -8.05
N THR A 380 -3.28 -28.12 -9.29
CA THR A 380 -2.38 -29.18 -9.80
C THR A 380 -1.02 -29.12 -9.10
N ILE A 381 -0.47 -27.91 -8.95
CA ILE A 381 0.80 -27.69 -8.24
C ILE A 381 0.59 -27.94 -6.74
N GLU A 382 -0.49 -27.42 -6.16
CA GLU A 382 -0.81 -27.60 -4.74
C GLU A 382 -0.95 -29.08 -4.35
N ASN A 383 -1.70 -29.86 -5.13
CA ASN A 383 -1.88 -31.30 -4.89
C ASN A 383 -0.57 -32.08 -5.03
N SER A 384 0.29 -31.71 -5.97
CA SER A 384 1.62 -32.33 -6.11
C SER A 384 2.51 -32.05 -4.90
N TYR A 385 2.42 -30.84 -4.34
CA TYR A 385 3.16 -30.44 -3.15
C TYR A 385 2.64 -31.15 -1.90
N ARG A 386 1.30 -31.21 -1.71
CA ARG A 386 0.67 -31.96 -0.60
C ARG A 386 1.03 -33.45 -0.62
N LYS A 387 1.11 -34.07 -1.81
CA LYS A 387 1.55 -35.47 -1.94
C LYS A 387 3.04 -35.68 -1.60
N ARG A 388 3.89 -34.66 -1.77
CA ARG A 388 5.33 -34.71 -1.49
C ARG A 388 5.67 -34.48 -0.01
N ASN A 389 4.87 -33.70 0.70
CA ASN A 389 4.99 -33.62 2.16
C ASN A 389 4.26 -34.83 2.77
N PRO A 390 4.96 -35.81 3.36
CA PRO A 390 4.27 -36.89 4.05
C PRO A 390 3.45 -36.27 5.19
N GLU A 391 2.14 -36.51 5.20
CA GLU A 391 1.35 -36.38 6.41
C GLU A 391 2.12 -37.12 7.51
N LYS A 392 2.39 -36.45 8.63
CA LYS A 392 3.02 -37.08 9.78
C LYS A 392 2.16 -38.28 10.17
N LYS A 393 2.56 -39.49 9.76
CA LYS A 393 1.91 -40.73 10.19
C LYS A 393 1.95 -40.74 11.71
N VAL A 394 0.78 -40.59 12.32
CA VAL A 394 0.62 -40.78 13.77
C VAL A 394 0.92 -42.24 14.05
N VAL A 395 2.13 -42.51 14.53
CA VAL A 395 2.47 -43.84 15.05
C VAL A 395 1.84 -43.91 16.43
N LYS A 396 0.80 -44.74 16.55
CA LYS A 396 0.19 -45.08 17.85
C LYS A 396 1.25 -45.84 18.65
N MET A 397 1.81 -45.20 19.69
CA MET A 397 2.73 -45.89 20.59
C MET A 397 1.93 -46.87 21.44
N ASP A 398 2.30 -48.15 21.37
CA ASP A 398 1.82 -49.15 22.30
C ASP A 398 2.58 -49.01 23.63
N SER A 399 1.87 -49.21 24.73
CA SER A 399 2.21 -48.78 26.10
C SER A 399 3.39 -49.52 26.76
N ARG A 400 4.22 -50.25 26.00
CA ARG A 400 5.22 -51.19 26.57
C ARG A 400 6.62 -51.19 25.95
N SER A 401 7.06 -50.16 25.20
CA SER A 401 8.44 -50.13 24.68
C SER A 401 9.15 -48.79 24.90
N THR A 402 10.27 -48.82 25.64
CA THR A 402 11.07 -47.65 26.05
C THR A 402 12.32 -47.40 25.19
N LYS A 403 12.38 -47.86 23.93
CA LYS A 403 13.51 -47.56 23.03
C LYS A 403 13.05 -47.21 21.62
N GLY A 404 12.95 -45.91 21.33
CA GLY A 404 12.76 -45.39 19.97
C GLY A 404 14.06 -44.79 19.43
N ILE A 405 14.60 -45.40 18.37
CA ILE A 405 15.71 -44.86 17.58
C ILE A 405 15.12 -43.91 16.53
N TRP A 406 15.56 -42.66 16.53
CA TRP A 406 15.18 -41.68 15.50
C TRP A 406 16.09 -41.83 14.28
N LYS A 407 15.53 -42.28 13.15
CA LYS A 407 16.14 -42.04 11.83
C LYS A 407 15.41 -40.87 11.18
N ILE A 408 16.16 -39.82 10.88
CA ILE A 408 15.72 -38.68 10.07
C ILE A 408 16.14 -39.00 8.63
N HIS A 409 15.18 -39.04 7.70
CA HIS A 409 15.41 -38.99 6.26
C HIS A 409 14.84 -37.68 5.72
#